data_AF-A0A937KQ47-F1
#
_entry.id   AF-A0A937KQ47-F1
#
_cell.length_a   1.000
_cell.length_b   1.000
_cell.length_c   1.000
_cell.angle_alpha   90.00
_cell.angle_beta   90.00
_cell.angle_gamma   90.00
#
_symmetry.space_group_name_H-M   'P 1'
#
loop_
_entity.id
_entity.type
_entity.pdbx_description
1 polymer ?
#
loop_
_entity_poly.entity_id
_entity_poly.type
_entity_poly.pdbx_seq_one_letter_code
_entity_poly.pdbx_strand_id
1 'polypeptide(L)'
;MTTEANTNATKRLSIRLSQDGFSFWIIDKQSNLLQSYGESSTKQDIDVNENHLIEQLTQTLLSFKEEVDAVSLIYTTEVVLVHQSVFDQTQLQSYFQLSASTPESELTFLTDDFERNYIFKKLPEVESLLIEHFGSFDIEHSARTISQLKIPKTIDQNFDHDLVIASIDHYCIEISLYQKARLQMFNSFPLVGGEDCLYYILNAIHQCEGEVQNTQLLLLGQKTQTTAFEERHGSHFKSCSNVDFFDIDLNYPKDQPPLALFSSMMT
;
A
#
# COMPACT_ATOMS: atom_id res chain seq x y z
N MET A 1 -11.42 -16.57 3.08
CA MET A 1 -11.14 -17.66 2.13
C MET A 1 -9.98 -17.21 1.26
N THR A 2 -8.78 -17.69 1.56
CA THR A 2 -7.63 -17.58 0.65
C THR A 2 -7.84 -18.63 -0.44
N THR A 3 -7.99 -18.20 -1.69
CA THR A 3 -7.90 -19.13 -2.82
C THR A 3 -6.42 -19.46 -3.03
N GLU A 4 -6.11 -20.71 -3.36
CA GLU A 4 -4.72 -21.16 -3.51
C GLU A 4 -4.00 -20.34 -4.59
N ALA A 5 -2.89 -19.69 -4.22
CA ALA A 5 -2.11 -18.86 -5.12
C ALA A 5 -1.55 -19.68 -6.29
N ASN A 6 -1.75 -19.24 -7.54
CA ASN A 6 -1.13 -19.88 -8.70
C ASN A 6 0.36 -19.52 -8.80
N THR A 7 1.22 -20.32 -8.18
CA THR A 7 2.69 -20.13 -8.10
C THR A 7 3.43 -20.26 -9.43
N ASN A 8 2.79 -20.86 -10.44
CA ASN A 8 3.37 -21.10 -11.76
C ASN A 8 3.05 -19.99 -12.78
N ALA A 9 2.33 -18.95 -12.37
CA ALA A 9 1.99 -17.81 -13.23
C ALA A 9 3.25 -17.11 -13.77
N THR A 10 3.30 -16.94 -15.09
CA THR A 10 4.36 -16.23 -15.82
C THR A 10 4.04 -14.75 -16.01
N LYS A 11 2.76 -14.41 -16.18
CA LYS A 11 2.27 -13.03 -16.25
C LYS A 11 1.21 -12.78 -15.19
N ARG A 12 1.34 -11.66 -14.49
CA ARG A 12 0.45 -11.31 -13.39
C ARG A 12 -0.13 -9.92 -13.56
N LEU A 13 -1.46 -9.84 -13.56
CA LEU A 13 -2.20 -8.59 -13.43
C LEU A 13 -2.29 -8.24 -11.94
N SER A 14 -1.84 -7.06 -11.56
CA SER A 14 -2.06 -6.57 -10.21
C SER A 14 -2.95 -5.34 -10.28
N ILE A 15 -3.91 -5.27 -9.38
CA ILE A 15 -4.94 -4.23 -9.31
C ILE A 15 -4.84 -3.61 -7.93
N ARG A 16 -4.56 -2.32 -7.87
CA ARG A 16 -4.51 -1.53 -6.65
C ARG A 16 -5.80 -0.72 -6.53
N LEU A 17 -6.56 -0.98 -5.48
CA LEU A 17 -7.76 -0.24 -5.14
C LEU A 17 -7.45 0.85 -4.12
N SER A 18 -7.93 2.05 -4.42
CA SER A 18 -7.79 3.25 -3.60
C SER A 18 -9.18 3.89 -3.41
N GLN A 19 -9.30 4.89 -2.53
CA GLN A 19 -10.59 5.57 -2.30
C GLN A 19 -11.08 6.36 -3.52
N ASP A 20 -10.18 6.60 -4.46
CA ASP A 20 -10.28 7.51 -5.60
C ASP A 20 -10.23 6.78 -6.95
N GLY A 21 -10.29 5.45 -6.93
CA GLY A 21 -10.32 4.61 -8.11
C GLY A 21 -9.37 3.42 -8.01
N PHE A 22 -8.83 3.00 -9.15
CA PHE A 22 -7.88 1.90 -9.20
C PHE A 22 -6.75 2.16 -10.19
N SER A 23 -5.63 1.49 -9.96
CA SER A 23 -4.54 1.37 -10.93
C SER A 23 -4.24 -0.10 -11.15
N PHE A 24 -3.68 -0.42 -12.30
CA PHE A 24 -3.31 -1.79 -12.61
C PHE A 24 -2.03 -1.83 -13.42
N TRP A 25 -1.38 -2.99 -13.37
CA TRP A 25 -0.20 -3.25 -14.17
C TRP A 25 -0.02 -4.74 -14.40
N ILE A 26 0.71 -5.08 -15.46
CA ILE A 26 1.05 -6.45 -15.82
C ILE A 26 2.56 -6.60 -15.80
N ILE A 27 3.04 -7.59 -15.04
CA ILE A 27 4.46 -7.95 -14.99
C ILE A 27 4.63 -9.37 -15.47
N ASP A 28 5.65 -9.54 -16.31
CA ASP A 28 6.14 -10.84 -16.74
C ASP A 28 7.28 -11.29 -15.81
N LYS A 29 7.05 -12.38 -15.08
CA LYS A 29 7.95 -12.94 -14.07
C LYS A 29 9.26 -13.47 -14.68
N GLN A 30 9.28 -13.86 -15.95
CA GLN A 30 10.50 -14.36 -16.59
C GLN A 30 11.45 -13.22 -16.92
N SER A 31 10.90 -12.11 -17.40
CA SER A 31 11.68 -10.92 -17.79
C SER A 31 11.84 -9.89 -16.67
N ASN A 32 10.99 -9.95 -15.64
CA ASN A 32 10.81 -8.90 -14.63
C ASN A 32 10.53 -7.51 -15.24
N LEU A 33 9.86 -7.47 -16.39
CA LEU A 33 9.52 -6.24 -17.09
C LEU A 33 8.04 -5.90 -16.93
N LEU A 34 7.77 -4.60 -16.77
CA LEU A 34 6.44 -4.01 -16.87
C LEU A 34 5.96 -4.08 -18.32
N GLN A 35 4.86 -4.79 -18.57
CA GLN A 35 4.27 -4.92 -19.91
C GLN A 35 3.14 -3.93 -20.16
N SER A 36 2.37 -3.59 -19.12
CA SER A 36 1.25 -2.66 -19.24
C SER A 36 1.01 -1.99 -17.90
N TYR A 37 0.55 -0.75 -17.96
CA TYR A 37 0.12 0.06 -16.81
C TYR A 37 -1.10 0.88 -17.22
N GLY A 38 -2.03 1.06 -16.30
CA GLY A 38 -3.15 1.97 -16.46
C GLY A 38 -3.70 2.42 -15.11
N GLU A 39 -4.42 3.52 -15.14
CA GLU A 39 -5.10 4.09 -13.97
C GLU A 39 -6.48 4.57 -14.37
N SER A 40 -7.40 4.46 -13.43
CA SER A 40 -8.72 5.06 -13.53
C SER A 40 -9.05 5.80 -12.24
N SER A 41 -9.43 7.07 -12.35
CA SER A 41 -9.85 7.89 -11.22
C SER A 41 -11.37 8.05 -11.21
N THR A 42 -11.98 7.95 -10.03
CA THR A 42 -13.43 8.07 -9.84
C THR A 42 -13.86 9.46 -9.37
N LYS A 43 -12.93 10.43 -9.32
CA LYS A 43 -13.15 11.76 -8.74
C LYS A 43 -14.18 12.65 -9.45
N GLN A 44 -14.85 12.19 -10.51
CA GLN A 44 -15.81 13.04 -11.22
C GLN A 44 -17.23 13.08 -10.67
N ASP A 45 -17.74 12.15 -9.85
CA ASP A 45 -19.05 12.33 -9.18
C ASP A 45 -19.24 11.42 -7.95
N ILE A 46 -19.59 12.02 -6.81
CA ILE A 46 -19.59 11.41 -5.46
C ILE A 46 -20.71 10.37 -5.27
N ASP A 47 -21.75 10.36 -6.11
CA ASP A 47 -22.91 9.44 -6.02
C ASP A 47 -22.90 8.31 -7.08
N VAL A 48 -21.89 8.24 -7.95
CA VAL A 48 -21.79 7.26 -9.08
C VAL A 48 -20.65 6.24 -8.86
N ASN A 49 -20.03 6.27 -7.68
CA ASN A 49 -18.62 5.89 -7.49
C ASN A 49 -18.33 4.37 -7.57
N GLU A 50 -19.12 3.50 -6.93
CA GLU A 50 -18.83 2.05 -6.92
C GLU A 50 -19.22 1.35 -8.23
N ASN A 51 -20.40 1.60 -8.78
CA ASN A 51 -20.82 0.98 -10.05
C ASN A 51 -19.88 1.35 -11.21
N HIS A 52 -19.46 2.61 -11.28
CA HIS A 52 -18.53 3.05 -12.31
C HIS A 52 -17.14 2.41 -12.15
N LEU A 53 -16.66 2.29 -10.91
CA LEU A 53 -15.43 1.55 -10.60
C LEU A 53 -15.54 0.10 -11.09
N ILE A 54 -16.63 -0.59 -10.78
CA ILE A 54 -16.88 -1.98 -11.20
C ILE A 54 -16.93 -2.10 -12.72
N GLU A 55 -17.61 -1.19 -13.42
CA GLU A 55 -17.67 -1.19 -14.88
C GLU A 55 -16.28 -1.04 -15.52
N GLN A 56 -15.51 -0.05 -15.08
CA GLN A 56 -14.17 0.19 -15.61
C GLN A 56 -13.20 -0.94 -15.27
N LEU A 57 -13.31 -1.50 -14.07
CA LEU A 57 -12.55 -2.67 -13.68
C LEU A 57 -12.92 -3.86 -14.56
N THR A 58 -14.21 -4.11 -14.79
CA THR A 58 -14.70 -5.20 -15.66
C THR A 58 -14.11 -5.10 -17.07
N GLN A 59 -14.11 -3.90 -17.67
CA GLN A 59 -13.51 -3.68 -18.99
C GLN A 59 -12.00 -3.97 -19.00
N THR A 60 -11.30 -3.56 -17.94
CA THR A 60 -9.87 -3.86 -17.76
C THR A 60 -9.64 -5.37 -17.67
N LEU A 61 -10.40 -6.07 -16.82
CA LEU A 61 -10.28 -7.53 -16.68
C LEU A 61 -10.53 -8.25 -18.00
N LEU A 62 -11.57 -7.84 -18.75
CA LEU A 62 -11.89 -8.41 -20.06
C LEU A 62 -10.78 -8.20 -21.09
N SER A 63 -10.11 -7.05 -21.05
CA SER A 63 -9.03 -6.72 -21.98
C SER A 63 -7.79 -7.59 -21.79
N PHE A 64 -7.50 -8.02 -20.55
CA PHE A 64 -6.28 -8.75 -20.21
C PHE A 64 -6.48 -10.20 -19.82
N LYS A 65 -7.73 -10.70 -19.81
CA LYS A 65 -8.08 -12.05 -19.33
C LYS A 65 -7.25 -13.16 -20.00
N GLU A 66 -7.04 -13.07 -21.31
CA GLU A 66 -6.30 -14.09 -22.08
C GLU A 66 -4.77 -13.87 -22.04
N GLU A 67 -4.30 -12.76 -21.46
CA GLU A 67 -2.89 -12.35 -21.44
C GLU A 67 -2.19 -12.62 -20.10
N VAL A 68 -2.93 -12.96 -19.04
CA VAL A 68 -2.41 -13.10 -17.68
C VAL A 68 -2.80 -14.43 -17.04
N ASP A 69 -1.88 -15.00 -16.26
CA ASP A 69 -2.03 -16.31 -15.62
C ASP A 69 -2.59 -16.22 -14.19
N ALA A 70 -2.47 -15.04 -13.57
CA ALA A 70 -2.90 -14.77 -12.21
C ALA A 70 -3.22 -13.29 -12.01
N VAL A 71 -4.06 -13.04 -11.01
CA VAL A 71 -4.44 -11.69 -10.59
C VAL A 71 -4.18 -11.46 -9.11
N SER A 72 -3.74 -10.26 -8.76
CA SER A 72 -3.56 -9.80 -7.38
C SER A 72 -4.38 -8.55 -7.13
N LEU A 73 -5.11 -8.54 -6.01
CA LEU A 73 -5.88 -7.42 -5.53
C LEU A 73 -5.20 -6.79 -4.32
N ILE A 74 -4.88 -5.50 -4.42
CA ILE A 74 -4.12 -4.78 -3.43
C ILE A 74 -4.95 -3.62 -2.90
N TYR A 75 -5.26 -3.62 -1.61
CA TYR A 75 -6.01 -2.56 -0.95
C TYR A 75 -5.07 -1.46 -0.46
N THR A 76 -5.44 -0.21 -0.68
CA THR A 76 -4.81 0.98 -0.06
C THR A 76 -5.82 1.80 0.74
N THR A 77 -6.83 1.11 1.25
CA THR A 77 -7.94 1.69 2.02
C THR A 77 -7.57 1.79 3.51
N GLU A 78 -8.54 2.23 4.33
CA GLU A 78 -8.37 2.30 5.78
C GLU A 78 -8.08 0.91 6.37
N VAL A 79 -7.09 0.87 7.26
CA VAL A 79 -6.60 -0.36 7.88
C VAL A 79 -6.29 -0.14 9.35
N VAL A 80 -6.61 -1.14 10.16
CA VAL A 80 -6.30 -1.18 11.59
C VAL A 80 -5.30 -2.28 11.85
N LEU A 81 -4.17 -1.92 12.48
CA LEU A 81 -3.14 -2.86 12.87
C LEU A 81 -3.39 -3.34 14.29
N VAL A 82 -3.41 -4.66 14.48
CA VAL A 82 -3.59 -5.30 15.78
C VAL A 82 -2.47 -6.30 16.02
N HIS A 83 -1.77 -6.16 17.14
CA HIS A 83 -0.72 -7.10 17.54
C HIS A 83 -1.31 -8.48 17.84
N GLN A 84 -0.61 -9.55 17.44
CA GLN A 84 -1.06 -10.94 17.56
C GLN A 84 -1.47 -11.32 18.99
N SER A 85 -0.77 -10.78 20.00
CA SER A 85 -1.04 -11.07 21.41
C SER A 85 -2.43 -10.64 21.90
N VAL A 86 -3.07 -9.70 21.20
CA VAL A 86 -4.41 -9.18 21.54
C VAL A 86 -5.41 -9.36 20.40
N PHE A 87 -5.05 -10.08 19.34
CA PHE A 87 -5.88 -10.30 18.17
C PHE A 87 -6.87 -11.46 18.37
N ASP A 88 -8.14 -11.18 18.10
CA ASP A 88 -9.22 -12.16 18.03
C ASP A 88 -10.00 -11.96 16.72
N GLN A 89 -9.97 -12.97 15.85
CA GLN A 89 -10.67 -12.95 14.56
C GLN A 89 -12.20 -12.77 14.67
N THR A 90 -12.79 -12.98 15.85
CA THR A 90 -14.23 -12.73 16.09
C THR A 90 -14.52 -11.26 16.42
N GLN A 91 -13.49 -10.45 16.67
CA GLN A 91 -13.59 -9.06 17.14
C GLN A 91 -13.15 -8.04 16.08
N LEU A 92 -13.08 -8.42 14.80
CA LEU A 92 -12.63 -7.52 13.72
C LEU A 92 -13.38 -6.18 13.72
N GLN A 93 -14.70 -6.23 13.86
CA GLN A 93 -15.55 -5.04 13.90
C GLN A 93 -15.20 -4.13 15.08
N SER A 94 -14.99 -4.73 16.26
CA SER A 94 -14.63 -3.99 17.47
C SER A 94 -13.28 -3.31 17.35
N TYR A 95 -12.28 -3.95 16.74
CA TYR A 95 -11.00 -3.30 16.48
C TYR A 95 -11.14 -2.15 15.47
N PHE A 96 -11.84 -2.39 14.36
CA PHE A 96 -11.98 -1.41 13.29
C PHE A 96 -12.71 -0.13 13.75
N GLN A 97 -13.71 -0.29 14.62
CA GLN A 97 -14.47 0.82 15.21
C GLN A 97 -13.65 1.72 16.16
N LEU A 98 -12.47 1.29 16.62
CA LEU A 98 -11.58 2.14 17.41
C LEU A 98 -10.94 3.24 16.56
N SER A 99 -10.79 3.00 15.26
CA SER A 99 -10.11 3.92 14.33
C SER A 99 -11.09 4.78 13.53
N ALA A 100 -12.25 4.25 13.17
CA ALA A 100 -13.25 4.98 12.41
C ALA A 100 -14.68 4.61 12.84
N SER A 101 -15.53 5.63 13.01
CA SER A 101 -16.98 5.46 13.22
C SER A 101 -17.63 5.01 11.91
N THR A 102 -17.49 3.74 11.57
CA THR A 102 -18.04 3.17 10.34
C THR A 102 -19.24 2.27 10.62
N PRO A 103 -20.22 2.20 9.71
CA PRO A 103 -21.26 1.18 9.73
C PRO A 103 -20.65 -0.23 9.75
N GLU A 104 -21.42 -1.22 10.18
CA GLU A 104 -21.03 -2.63 10.01
C GLU A 104 -20.60 -2.88 8.56
N SER A 105 -19.36 -3.34 8.40
CA SER A 105 -18.71 -3.55 7.12
C SER A 105 -18.19 -4.97 7.08
N GLU A 106 -18.17 -5.57 5.88
CA GLU A 106 -17.48 -6.85 5.72
C GLU A 106 -15.97 -6.63 5.84
N LEU A 107 -15.40 -7.08 6.96
CA LEU A 107 -13.99 -6.95 7.27
C LEU A 107 -13.24 -8.23 6.95
N THR A 108 -11.97 -8.08 6.63
CA THR A 108 -11.02 -9.18 6.53
C THR A 108 -9.71 -8.79 7.17
N PHE A 109 -8.77 -9.73 7.22
CA PHE A 109 -7.46 -9.46 7.75
C PHE A 109 -6.37 -10.21 6.99
N LEU A 110 -5.17 -9.62 7.01
CA LEU A 110 -3.92 -10.27 6.62
C LEU A 110 -3.00 -10.33 7.83
N THR A 111 -2.12 -11.32 7.86
CA THR A 111 -1.12 -11.47 8.92
C THR A 111 0.29 -11.41 8.34
N ASP A 112 1.27 -11.13 9.18
CA ASP A 112 2.66 -11.18 8.79
C ASP A 112 3.54 -11.95 9.78
N ASP A 113 4.83 -12.05 9.43
CA ASP A 113 5.85 -12.75 10.22
C ASP A 113 6.31 -11.94 11.45
N PHE A 114 5.75 -10.74 11.67
CA PHE A 114 6.12 -9.82 12.75
C PHE A 114 5.00 -9.67 13.79
N GLU A 115 4.10 -10.67 13.87
CA GLU A 115 2.99 -10.69 14.83
C GLU A 115 2.00 -9.53 14.65
N ARG A 116 1.79 -9.07 13.41
CA ARG A 116 0.84 -7.99 13.09
C ARG A 116 -0.32 -8.52 12.25
N ASN A 117 -1.52 -8.07 12.59
CA ASN A 117 -2.75 -8.34 11.86
C ASN A 117 -3.27 -7.03 11.27
N TYR A 118 -3.57 -7.02 9.98
CA TYR A 118 -4.01 -5.86 9.22
C TYR A 118 -5.48 -6.04 8.89
N ILE A 119 -6.36 -5.33 9.58
CA ILE A 119 -7.81 -5.44 9.44
C ILE A 119 -8.30 -4.33 8.52
N PHE A 120 -9.02 -4.68 7.46
CA PHE A 120 -9.51 -3.72 6.47
C PHE A 120 -10.84 -4.16 5.88
N LYS A 121 -11.53 -3.20 5.26
CA LYS A 121 -12.82 -3.42 4.60
C LYS A 121 -12.64 -4.11 3.25
N LYS A 122 -13.41 -5.18 3.04
CA LYS A 122 -13.51 -5.89 1.75
C LYS A 122 -14.36 -5.13 0.76
N LEU A 123 -14.19 -5.47 -0.50
CA LEU A 123 -15.10 -5.06 -1.58
C LEU A 123 -15.66 -6.31 -2.25
N PRO A 124 -16.74 -6.91 -1.69
CA PRO A 124 -17.26 -8.21 -2.12
C PRO A 124 -17.62 -8.27 -3.61
N GLU A 125 -18.09 -7.16 -4.18
CA GLU A 125 -18.40 -7.08 -5.61
C GLU A 125 -17.14 -7.21 -6.47
N VAL A 126 -16.05 -6.51 -6.11
CA VAL A 126 -14.75 -6.64 -6.79
C VAL A 126 -14.19 -8.05 -6.64
N GLU A 127 -14.22 -8.60 -5.41
CA GLU A 127 -13.74 -9.96 -5.16
C GLU A 127 -14.52 -11.00 -5.98
N SER A 128 -15.85 -10.85 -6.05
CA SER A 128 -16.71 -11.74 -6.84
C SER A 128 -16.42 -11.66 -8.32
N LEU A 129 -16.18 -10.44 -8.84
CA LEU A 129 -15.78 -10.22 -10.23
C LEU A 129 -14.45 -10.93 -10.55
N LEU A 130 -13.45 -10.82 -9.68
CA LEU A 130 -12.17 -11.52 -9.87
C LEU A 130 -12.32 -13.04 -9.85
N ILE A 131 -13.17 -13.58 -8.97
CA ILE A 131 -13.47 -15.02 -8.93
C ILE A 131 -14.18 -15.47 -10.22
N GLU A 132 -15.13 -14.70 -10.74
CA GLU A 132 -15.83 -15.02 -11.99
C GLU A 132 -14.88 -15.07 -13.19
N HIS A 133 -13.93 -14.15 -13.27
CA HIS A 133 -13.02 -14.04 -14.42
C HIS A 133 -11.79 -14.94 -14.32
N PHE A 134 -11.22 -15.15 -13.13
CA PHE A 134 -9.93 -15.82 -12.92
C PHE A 134 -10.01 -17.06 -12.00
N GLY A 135 -11.16 -17.32 -11.36
CA GLY A 135 -11.36 -18.44 -10.42
C GLY A 135 -10.70 -18.27 -9.05
N SER A 136 -9.56 -17.60 -9.00
CA SER A 136 -8.80 -17.29 -7.77
C SER A 136 -8.04 -15.98 -7.93
N PHE A 137 -7.74 -15.34 -6.81
CA PHE A 137 -6.92 -14.13 -6.77
C PHE A 137 -6.14 -14.06 -5.47
N ASP A 138 -4.97 -13.44 -5.54
CA ASP A 138 -4.16 -13.14 -4.36
C ASP A 138 -4.59 -11.80 -3.78
N ILE A 139 -4.65 -11.68 -2.46
CA ILE A 139 -5.05 -10.45 -1.75
C ILE A 139 -3.87 -9.90 -0.96
N GLU A 140 -3.69 -8.59 -1.00
CA GLU A 140 -2.65 -7.86 -0.27
C GLU A 140 -3.18 -6.50 0.22
N HIS A 141 -2.49 -5.91 1.20
CA HIS A 141 -2.70 -4.52 1.61
C HIS A 141 -1.40 -3.73 1.55
N SER A 142 -1.45 -2.47 1.10
CA SER A 142 -0.29 -1.55 1.06
C SER A 142 0.39 -1.45 2.41
N ALA A 143 -0.37 -1.22 3.48
CA ALA A 143 0.13 -1.23 4.85
C ALA A 143 0.97 -2.45 5.23
N ARG A 144 0.50 -3.67 4.91
CA ARG A 144 1.26 -4.90 5.17
C ARG A 144 2.58 -4.88 4.40
N THR A 145 2.52 -4.47 3.15
CA THR A 145 3.68 -4.38 2.27
C THR A 145 4.71 -3.34 2.75
N ILE A 146 4.26 -2.11 2.99
CA ILE A 146 5.09 -0.98 3.45
C ILE A 146 5.72 -1.28 4.81
N SER A 147 4.94 -1.88 5.71
CA SER A 147 5.42 -2.18 7.07
C SER A 147 6.39 -3.38 7.16
N GLN A 148 6.57 -4.11 6.06
CA GLN A 148 7.53 -5.20 5.91
C GLN A 148 8.77 -4.82 5.10
N LEU A 149 8.81 -3.61 4.53
CA LEU A 149 9.94 -3.09 3.76
C LEU A 149 11.23 -3.26 4.57
N LYS A 150 12.20 -4.02 4.03
CA LYS A 150 13.55 -3.93 4.56
C LYS A 150 14.14 -2.59 4.20
N ILE A 151 14.80 -1.97 5.16
CA ILE A 151 15.54 -0.73 5.01
C ILE A 151 16.47 -0.82 3.77
N PRO A 152 16.29 0.04 2.75
CA PRO A 152 17.17 0.11 1.60
C PRO A 152 18.65 0.27 1.98
N LYS A 153 19.56 -0.23 1.15
CA LYS A 153 21.01 -0.06 1.34
C LYS A 153 21.47 1.41 1.31
N THR A 154 20.64 2.30 0.77
CA THR A 154 20.89 3.74 0.65
C THR A 154 20.73 4.48 1.98
N ILE A 155 20.17 3.84 3.01
CA ILE A 155 19.98 4.41 4.33
C ILE A 155 21.11 3.93 5.24
N ASP A 156 21.56 4.82 6.12
CA ASP A 156 22.44 4.43 7.22
C ASP A 156 21.78 3.28 8.01
N GLN A 157 22.38 2.10 7.96
CA GLN A 157 21.92 0.94 8.71
C GLN A 157 22.22 1.05 10.21
N ASN A 158 22.71 2.21 10.66
CA ASN A 158 22.76 2.54 12.06
C ASN A 158 21.34 2.70 12.64
N PHE A 159 20.83 1.61 13.21
CA PHE A 159 19.52 1.50 13.84
C PHE A 159 19.32 2.37 15.10
N ASP A 160 20.32 3.20 15.47
CA ASP A 160 20.19 4.23 16.49
C ASP A 160 19.40 5.46 15.99
N HIS A 161 19.21 5.59 14.68
CA HIS A 161 18.39 6.64 14.08
C HIS A 161 16.96 6.16 13.84
N ASP A 162 16.01 7.08 14.03
CA ASP A 162 14.61 6.83 13.71
C ASP A 162 14.46 6.81 12.19
N LEU A 163 13.61 5.93 11.67
CA LEU A 163 13.31 5.85 10.25
C LEU A 163 11.82 6.08 10.03
N VAL A 164 11.49 7.03 9.16
CA VAL A 164 10.15 7.23 8.64
C VAL A 164 10.13 6.85 7.17
N ILE A 165 9.19 6.01 6.78
CA ILE A 165 8.85 5.75 5.38
C ILE A 165 7.47 6.35 5.14
N ALA A 166 7.42 7.32 4.23
CA ALA A 166 6.21 8.01 3.82
C ALA A 166 5.89 7.66 2.36
N SER A 167 4.83 6.90 2.16
CA SER A 167 4.26 6.65 0.84
C SER A 167 3.22 7.70 0.53
N ILE A 168 3.53 8.57 -0.44
CA ILE A 168 2.72 9.70 -0.84
C ILE A 168 1.98 9.31 -2.13
N ASP A 169 0.66 9.28 -2.05
CA ASP A 169 -0.23 9.18 -3.20
C ASP A 169 -0.95 10.51 -3.43
N HIS A 170 -1.86 10.55 -4.40
CA HIS A 170 -2.62 11.73 -4.77
C HIS A 170 -3.51 12.26 -3.63
N TYR A 171 -4.09 11.35 -2.83
CA TYR A 171 -5.09 11.71 -1.82
C TYR A 171 -4.87 11.09 -0.45
N CYS A 172 -3.80 10.32 -0.28
CA CYS A 172 -3.41 9.85 1.04
C CYS A 172 -1.90 9.76 1.17
N ILE A 173 -1.45 9.76 2.42
CA ILE A 173 -0.09 9.47 2.81
C ILE A 173 -0.10 8.33 3.82
N GLU A 174 0.63 7.26 3.51
CA GLU A 174 0.85 6.15 4.43
C GLU A 174 2.21 6.31 5.09
N ILE A 175 2.22 6.38 6.42
CA ILE A 175 3.41 6.64 7.21
C ILE A 175 3.70 5.42 8.07
N SER A 176 4.91 4.89 7.95
CA SER A 176 5.48 3.92 8.89
C SER A 176 6.68 4.51 9.59
N LEU A 177 6.68 4.45 10.92
CA LEU A 177 7.78 4.94 11.76
C LEU A 177 8.42 3.77 12.50
N TYR A 178 9.75 3.71 12.43
CA TYR A 178 10.57 2.68 13.04
C TYR A 178 11.57 3.28 14.01
N GLN A 179 11.69 2.65 15.17
CA GLN A 179 12.72 2.94 16.16
C GLN A 179 13.40 1.62 16.53
N LYS A 180 14.75 1.59 16.54
CA LYS A 180 15.53 0.38 16.83
C LYS A 180 15.08 -0.83 16.01
N ALA A 181 14.88 -0.62 14.71
CA ALA A 181 14.40 -1.62 13.75
C ALA A 181 13.00 -2.22 14.02
N ARG A 182 12.18 -1.59 14.87
CA ARG A 182 10.81 -2.03 15.18
C ARG A 182 9.81 -0.98 14.75
N LEU A 183 8.76 -1.41 14.05
CA LEU A 183 7.62 -0.56 13.72
C LEU A 183 6.97 -0.06 15.02
N GLN A 184 6.96 1.25 15.23
CA GLN A 184 6.26 1.89 16.33
C GLN A 184 4.85 2.31 15.92
N MET A 185 4.72 2.77 14.68
CA MET A 185 3.46 3.28 14.17
C MET A 185 3.34 2.99 12.67
N PHE A 186 2.14 2.60 12.25
CA PHE A 186 1.68 2.74 10.87
C PHE A 186 0.35 3.47 10.90
N ASN A 187 0.18 4.48 10.04
CA ASN A 187 -1.13 5.09 9.82
C ASN A 187 -1.24 5.67 8.40
N SER A 188 -2.47 5.82 7.91
CA SER A 188 -2.79 6.49 6.65
C SER A 188 -3.59 7.75 6.92
N PHE A 189 -3.26 8.84 6.23
CA PHE A 189 -3.93 10.13 6.40
C PHE A 189 -4.38 10.68 5.05
N PRO A 190 -5.57 11.31 4.96
CA PRO A 190 -6.02 11.94 3.73
C PRO A 190 -5.20 13.21 3.44
N LEU A 191 -4.82 13.37 2.18
CA LEU A 191 -4.16 14.56 1.65
C LEU A 191 -5.18 15.44 0.94
N VAL A 192 -5.27 16.70 1.37
CA VAL A 192 -6.08 17.74 0.73
C VAL A 192 -5.17 18.71 -0.03
N GLY A 193 -3.95 18.93 0.44
CA GLY A 193 -2.92 19.74 -0.21
C GLY A 193 -1.48 19.30 0.12
N GLY A 194 -0.51 19.87 -0.60
CA GLY A 194 0.90 19.48 -0.48
C GLY A 194 1.57 19.85 0.86
N GLU A 195 0.98 20.76 1.65
CA GLU A 195 1.48 21.11 2.99
C GLU A 195 1.10 20.06 4.05
N ASP A 196 0.06 19.26 3.78
CA ASP A 196 -0.43 18.23 4.71
C ASP A 196 0.60 17.11 4.91
N CYS A 197 1.38 16.78 3.86
CA CYS A 197 2.40 15.73 3.92
C CYS A 197 3.41 15.98 5.05
N LEU A 198 3.96 17.20 5.12
CA LEU A 198 4.96 17.53 6.15
C LEU A 198 4.31 17.49 7.53
N TYR A 199 3.10 18.03 7.67
CA TYR A 199 2.38 18.03 8.94
C TYR A 199 2.20 16.60 9.48
N TYR A 200 1.71 15.67 8.65
CA TYR A 200 1.49 14.29 9.10
C TYR A 200 2.80 13.58 9.46
N ILE A 201 3.88 13.81 8.69
CA ILE A 201 5.21 13.24 9.00
C ILE A 201 5.73 13.78 10.34
N LEU A 202 5.69 15.09 10.56
CA LEU A 202 6.15 15.69 11.81
C LEU A 202 5.31 15.24 13.01
N ASN A 203 4.00 15.15 12.83
CA ASN A 203 3.09 14.67 13.87
C ASN A 203 3.35 13.20 14.22
N ALA A 204 3.60 12.34 13.22
CA ALA A 204 3.98 10.94 13.42
C ALA A 204 5.25 10.81 14.27
N ILE A 205 6.28 11.59 13.93
CA ILE A 205 7.54 11.64 14.69
C ILE A 205 7.28 12.08 16.13
N HIS A 206 6.51 13.14 16.32
CA HIS A 206 6.18 13.66 17.65
C HIS A 206 5.40 12.65 18.50
N GLN A 207 4.42 11.95 17.92
CA GLN A 207 3.62 10.93 18.61
C GLN A 207 4.45 9.74 19.10
N CYS A 208 5.56 9.45 18.42
CA CYS A 208 6.49 8.39 18.82
C CYS A 208 7.67 8.93 19.66
N GLU A 209 7.55 10.14 20.23
CA GLU A 209 8.58 10.79 21.04
C GLU A 209 9.94 10.96 20.31
N GLY A 210 9.91 11.01 18.97
CA GLY A 210 11.10 11.15 18.13
C GLY A 210 11.50 12.61 17.89
N GLU A 211 12.72 12.79 17.38
CA GLU A 211 13.26 14.11 17.01
C GLU A 211 13.57 14.16 15.51
N VAL A 212 13.02 15.16 14.81
CA VAL A 212 13.16 15.33 13.35
C VAL A 212 14.63 15.30 12.90
N GLN A 213 15.53 15.95 13.66
CA GLN A 213 16.96 16.02 13.36
C GLN A 213 17.70 14.68 13.50
N ASN A 214 17.11 13.71 14.20
CA ASN A 214 17.61 12.35 14.33
C ASN A 214 16.87 11.35 13.42
N THR A 215 15.86 11.80 12.68
CA THR A 215 15.02 10.95 11.83
C THR A 215 15.50 10.95 10.38
N GLN A 216 15.64 9.75 9.82
CA GLN A 216 15.81 9.53 8.40
C GLN A 216 14.43 9.40 7.74
N LEU A 217 14.23 10.06 6.61
CA LEU A 217 12.99 10.06 5.86
C LEU A 217 13.19 9.41 4.50
N LEU A 218 12.38 8.40 4.21
CA LEU A 218 12.19 7.86 2.88
C LEU A 218 10.87 8.30 2.29
N LEU A 219 10.93 8.77 1.05
CA LEU A 219 9.76 9.15 0.28
C LEU A 219 9.52 8.12 -0.82
N LEU A 220 8.32 7.56 -0.82
CA LEU A 220 7.77 6.71 -1.89
C LEU A 220 6.62 7.47 -2.55
N GLY A 221 6.45 7.33 -3.87
CA GLY A 221 5.37 7.99 -4.59
C GLY A 221 5.80 8.55 -5.94
N GLN A 222 5.00 9.46 -6.49
CA GLN A 222 5.32 10.08 -7.78
C GLN A 222 6.62 10.90 -7.67
N LYS A 223 7.58 10.66 -8.58
CA LYS A 223 8.91 11.32 -8.55
C LYS A 223 8.83 12.84 -8.49
N THR A 224 7.92 13.44 -9.25
CA THR A 224 7.70 14.88 -9.25
C THR A 224 7.30 15.40 -7.87
N GLN A 225 6.38 14.71 -7.19
CA GLN A 225 5.88 15.10 -5.88
C GLN A 225 6.93 14.89 -4.77
N THR A 226 7.60 13.73 -4.78
CA THR A 226 8.60 13.35 -3.78
C THR A 226 9.86 14.21 -3.89
N THR A 227 10.35 14.47 -5.11
CA THR A 227 11.48 15.40 -5.35
C THR A 227 11.14 16.81 -4.88
N ALA A 228 9.95 17.33 -5.22
CA ALA A 228 9.53 18.65 -4.78
C ALA A 228 9.34 18.75 -3.25
N PHE A 229 9.03 17.65 -2.57
CA PHE A 229 9.01 17.60 -1.10
C PHE A 229 10.44 17.62 -0.55
N GLU A 230 11.33 16.78 -1.07
CA GLU A 230 12.72 16.68 -0.65
C GLU A 230 13.44 18.03 -0.79
N GLU A 231 13.29 18.72 -1.92
CA GLU A 231 13.90 20.03 -2.16
C GLU A 231 13.44 21.09 -1.15
N ARG A 232 12.17 21.05 -0.73
CA ARG A 232 11.58 22.04 0.17
C ARG A 232 11.83 21.73 1.64
N HIS A 233 11.81 20.46 2.03
CA HIS A 233 11.71 20.04 3.43
C HIS A 233 12.78 19.04 3.86
N GLY A 234 13.54 18.46 2.92
CA GLY A 234 14.50 17.40 3.22
C GLY A 234 15.58 17.82 4.23
N SER A 235 15.96 19.10 4.24
CA SER A 235 16.94 19.65 5.18
C SER A 235 16.50 19.70 6.66
N HIS A 236 15.21 19.50 6.94
CA HIS A 236 14.71 19.41 8.32
C HIS A 236 15.06 18.08 8.99
N PHE A 237 15.26 17.04 8.19
CA PHE A 237 15.51 15.67 8.62
C PHE A 237 17.01 15.37 8.67
N LYS A 238 17.41 14.31 9.37
CA LYS A 238 18.79 13.81 9.36
C LYS A 238 19.26 13.50 7.94
N SER A 239 18.40 12.81 7.19
CA SER A 239 18.55 12.53 5.78
C SER A 239 17.16 12.36 5.16
N CYS A 240 16.99 12.82 3.93
CA CYS A 240 15.78 12.61 3.15
C CYS A 240 16.19 12.00 1.82
N SER A 241 15.48 10.99 1.33
CA SER A 241 15.77 10.38 0.03
C SER A 241 14.51 9.83 -0.61
N ASN A 242 14.40 10.02 -1.92
CA ASN A 242 13.40 9.34 -2.73
C ASN A 242 13.85 7.91 -2.99
N VAL A 243 12.92 6.97 -2.90
CA VAL A 243 13.18 5.56 -3.18
C VAL A 243 12.10 5.06 -4.11
N ASP A 244 12.50 4.36 -5.17
CA ASP A 244 11.54 3.63 -5.98
C ASP A 244 11.15 2.35 -5.24
N PHE A 245 9.87 1.96 -5.28
CA PHE A 245 9.39 0.76 -4.60
C PHE A 245 10.19 -0.50 -4.98
N PHE A 246 10.67 -0.57 -6.23
CA PHE A 246 11.50 -1.67 -6.74
C PHE A 246 12.90 -1.74 -6.11
N ASP A 247 13.39 -0.66 -5.51
CA ASP A 247 14.69 -0.60 -4.83
C ASP A 247 14.62 -1.10 -3.39
N ILE A 248 13.43 -1.47 -2.90
CA ILE A 248 13.20 -1.93 -1.54
C ILE A 248 12.99 -3.46 -1.52
N ASP A 249 13.87 -4.17 -0.79
CA ASP A 249 13.78 -5.62 -0.64
C ASP A 249 12.64 -5.96 0.33
N LEU A 250 11.49 -6.30 -0.23
CA LEU A 250 10.23 -6.42 0.48
C LEU A 250 10.04 -7.73 1.26
N ASN A 251 11.05 -8.60 1.35
CA ASN A 251 10.94 -9.85 2.11
C ASN A 251 9.76 -10.75 1.68
N TYR A 252 9.27 -10.60 0.45
CA TYR A 252 8.28 -11.49 -0.13
C TYR A 252 8.87 -12.89 -0.39
N PRO A 253 8.05 -13.94 -0.44
CA PRO A 253 8.45 -15.17 -1.11
C PRO A 253 8.99 -14.79 -2.48
N LYS A 254 10.25 -15.13 -2.76
CA LYS A 254 10.97 -14.75 -4.00
C LYS A 254 10.23 -15.13 -5.29
N ASP A 255 9.22 -16.00 -5.16
CA ASP A 255 8.48 -16.56 -6.27
C ASP A 255 7.22 -15.74 -6.62
N GLN A 256 6.74 -14.82 -5.77
CA GLN A 256 5.53 -14.01 -6.03
C GLN A 256 5.50 -12.69 -5.23
N PRO A 257 6.36 -11.71 -5.54
CA PRO A 257 6.17 -10.37 -4.99
C PRO A 257 4.93 -9.70 -5.64
N PRO A 258 4.06 -9.00 -4.88
CA PRO A 258 3.19 -7.97 -5.43
C PRO A 258 4.08 -6.80 -5.86
N LEU A 259 4.79 -7.00 -6.97
CA LEU A 259 5.56 -5.95 -7.61
C LEU A 259 4.56 -4.87 -8.01
N ALA A 260 4.83 -3.63 -7.60
CA ALA A 260 4.29 -2.36 -8.04
C ALA A 260 3.10 -1.74 -7.31
N LEU A 261 3.11 -1.74 -5.98
CA LEU A 261 2.22 -0.85 -5.22
C LEU A 261 2.30 0.64 -5.61
N PHE A 262 3.45 1.14 -6.07
CA PHE A 262 3.64 2.55 -6.41
C PHE A 262 4.64 2.74 -7.56
N SER A 263 4.31 2.21 -8.75
CA SER A 263 5.09 2.50 -9.97
C SER A 263 5.00 4.00 -10.29
N SER A 264 6.10 4.72 -10.07
CA SER A 264 6.32 6.08 -10.58
C SER A 264 6.60 6.11 -12.10
N MET A 265 6.06 5.17 -12.88
CA MET A 265 6.24 5.16 -14.33
C MET A 265 5.29 6.15 -15.00
N MET A 266 5.50 7.44 -14.74
CA MET A 266 5.16 8.50 -15.66
C MET A 266 6.36 9.46 -15.76
N THR A 267 7.17 9.21 -16.78
CA THR A 267 7.81 10.28 -17.56
C THR A 267 7.08 10.40 -18.86
#